data_AF-A0ABD3P909-F1
#
_entry.id   AF-A0ABD3P909-F1
#
_cell.length_a   1.000
_cell.length_b   1.000
_cell.length_c   1.000
_cell.angle_alpha   90.00
_cell.angle_beta   90.00
_cell.angle_gamma   90.00
#
_symmetry.space_group_name_H-M   'P 1'
#
loop_
_entity.id
_entity.type
_entity.pdbx_description
1 polymer ?
#
loop_
_entity_poly.entity_id
_entity_poly.type
_entity_poly.pdbx_seq_one_letter_code
_entity_poly.pdbx_strand_id
1 'polypeptide(L)'
;MSSRFYSYDMTTCMGTEASGKFFPDWSPGNEGCLVDERNARAPKYMLQSKMWLYDTLDQCCTAHFSYKLSDCKGESVVGTNKWYVDWSTLKCIKDCSLDTADGCGGFANKWDI
;
A
#
# COMPACT_ATOMS: atom_id res chain seq x y z
N MET A 1 -6.77 34.76 29.54
CA MET A 1 -7.32 34.44 28.20
C MET A 1 -7.95 33.08 28.28
N SER A 2 -9.28 33.02 28.27
CA SER A 2 -10.07 31.79 28.44
C SER A 2 -10.30 31.17 27.07
N SER A 3 -9.61 30.06 26.78
CA SER A 3 -9.83 29.29 25.56
C SER A 3 -11.04 28.38 25.79
N ARG A 4 -12.19 28.78 25.23
CA ARG A 4 -13.39 27.94 25.13
C ARG A 4 -13.20 26.96 23.99
N PHE A 5 -12.74 25.76 24.30
CA PHE A 5 -12.75 24.66 23.33
C PHE A 5 -14.17 24.07 23.32
N TYR A 6 -14.90 24.30 22.24
CA TYR A 6 -16.17 23.63 22.00
C TYR A 6 -15.87 22.16 21.67
N SER A 7 -16.42 21.26 22.46
CA SER A 7 -16.21 19.81 22.38
C SER A 7 -16.80 19.13 21.13
N TYR A 8 -17.45 19.88 20.23
CA TYR A 8 -18.21 19.30 19.13
C TYR A 8 -17.41 19.05 17.84
N ASP A 9 -16.17 19.54 17.71
CA ASP A 9 -15.49 19.56 16.41
C ASP A 9 -14.05 19.01 16.43
N MET A 10 -13.64 18.28 17.47
CA MET A 10 -12.34 17.59 17.43
C MET A 10 -12.40 16.36 16.51
N THR A 11 -13.55 15.67 16.46
CA THR A 11 -13.81 14.50 15.60
C THR A 11 -13.97 14.89 14.13
N THR A 12 -14.52 16.07 13.83
CA THR A 12 -14.57 16.63 12.48
C THR A 12 -13.17 17.06 12.00
N CYS A 13 -12.33 17.56 12.92
CA CYS A 13 -10.95 17.93 12.63
C CYS A 13 -10.03 16.70 12.45
N MET A 14 -10.24 15.62 13.22
CA MET A 14 -9.44 14.39 13.13
C MET A 14 -9.92 13.41 12.05
N GLY A 15 -11.17 13.54 11.58
CA GLY A 15 -11.78 12.59 10.67
C GLY A 15 -12.24 11.35 11.42
N THR A 16 -13.33 10.76 10.93
CA THR A 16 -13.95 9.53 11.48
C THR A 16 -12.88 8.49 11.77
N GLU A 17 -12.86 7.95 13.00
CA GLU A 17 -11.74 7.16 13.54
C GLU A 17 -11.33 6.04 12.59
N ALA A 18 -10.24 6.30 11.87
CA ALA A 18 -9.45 5.29 11.20
C ALA A 18 -9.10 4.24 12.27
N SER A 19 -9.58 3.00 12.12
CA SER A 19 -9.21 1.96 13.08
C SER A 19 -7.70 1.65 13.02
N GLY A 20 -7.02 2.08 11.96
CA GLY A 20 -5.61 1.77 11.70
C GLY A 20 -5.37 0.29 11.43
N LYS A 21 -6.44 -0.49 11.25
CA LYS A 21 -6.39 -1.93 10.98
C LYS A 21 -6.31 -2.20 9.49
N PHE A 22 -5.71 -3.32 9.14
CA PHE A 22 -5.59 -3.78 7.77
C PHE A 22 -6.76 -4.68 7.40
N PHE A 23 -7.34 -4.47 6.23
CA PHE A 23 -8.42 -5.28 5.67
C PHE A 23 -8.06 -5.69 4.24
N PRO A 24 -8.48 -6.89 3.80
CA PRO A 24 -8.18 -7.34 2.45
C PRO A 24 -9.03 -6.57 1.43
N ASP A 25 -8.41 -6.09 0.35
CA ASP A 25 -9.12 -5.53 -0.77
C ASP A 25 -9.47 -6.63 -1.77
N TRP A 26 -10.75 -6.94 -1.90
CA TRP A 26 -11.26 -7.90 -2.88
C TRP A 26 -11.81 -7.21 -4.14
N SER A 27 -11.55 -5.91 -4.30
CA SER A 27 -11.93 -5.20 -5.51
C SER A 27 -11.24 -5.84 -6.72
N PRO A 28 -11.95 -6.01 -7.84
CA PRO A 28 -11.37 -6.62 -9.03
C PRO A 28 -10.14 -5.83 -9.49
N GLY A 29 -8.99 -6.50 -9.53
CA GLY A 29 -7.69 -5.90 -9.88
C GLY A 29 -6.85 -5.43 -8.68
N ASN A 30 -7.37 -5.52 -7.46
CA ASN A 30 -6.60 -5.33 -6.23
C ASN A 30 -6.43 -6.68 -5.53
N GLU A 31 -5.19 -7.02 -5.22
CA GLU A 31 -4.81 -8.26 -4.51
C GLU A 31 -3.99 -7.92 -3.25
N GLY A 32 -4.26 -6.76 -2.66
CA GLY A 32 -3.52 -6.20 -1.54
C GLY A 32 -4.39 -5.99 -0.30
N CYS A 33 -3.75 -5.74 0.82
CA CYS A 33 -4.43 -5.33 2.04
C CYS A 33 -4.34 -3.81 2.20
N LEU A 34 -5.49 -3.17 2.43
CA LEU A 34 -5.59 -1.73 2.67
C LEU A 34 -5.68 -1.46 4.15
N VAL A 35 -5.21 -0.28 4.58
CA VAL A 35 -5.37 0.19 5.95
C VAL A 35 -6.64 1.03 6.04
N ASP A 36 -7.43 0.81 7.09
CA ASP A 36 -8.64 1.58 7.39
C ASP A 36 -8.25 2.97 7.89
N GLU A 37 -8.10 3.90 6.95
CA GLU A 37 -7.67 5.28 7.14
C GLU A 37 -8.48 6.27 6.31
N ARG A 38 -8.02 7.53 6.25
CA ARG A 38 -8.75 8.62 5.57
C ARG A 38 -8.97 8.34 4.06
N ASN A 39 -8.05 7.65 3.40
CA ASN A 39 -8.06 7.42 1.95
C ASN A 39 -8.66 6.07 1.54
N ALA A 40 -8.74 5.11 2.48
CA ALA A 40 -9.28 3.78 2.23
C ALA A 40 -10.04 3.34 3.49
N ARG A 41 -11.32 2.99 3.34
CA ARG A 41 -12.16 2.57 4.47
C ARG A 41 -12.60 1.14 4.30
N ALA A 42 -12.52 0.39 5.39
CA ALA A 42 -13.04 -0.96 5.41
C ALA A 42 -14.57 -0.92 5.16
N PRO A 43 -15.11 -1.77 4.28
CA PRO A 43 -16.55 -1.92 4.13
C PRO A 43 -17.24 -2.23 5.46
N LYS A 44 -18.49 -1.77 5.62
CA LYS A 44 -19.25 -1.93 6.87
C LYS A 44 -19.33 -3.38 7.36
N TYR A 45 -19.40 -4.36 6.45
CA TYR A 45 -19.44 -5.77 6.81
C TYR A 45 -18.11 -6.30 7.37
N MET A 46 -16.97 -5.71 6.99
CA MET A 46 -15.66 -6.01 7.59
C MET A 46 -15.50 -5.30 8.94
N LEU A 47 -15.99 -4.07 9.08
CA LEU A 47 -16.01 -3.35 10.36
C LEU A 47 -16.84 -4.05 11.44
N GLN A 48 -17.91 -4.74 11.04
CA GLN A 48 -18.76 -5.49 11.95
C GLN A 48 -18.14 -6.82 12.42
N SER A 49 -17.08 -7.31 11.75
CA SER A 49 -16.46 -8.57 12.10
C SER A 49 -14.94 -8.41 12.22
N LYS A 50 -14.46 -8.54 13.47
CA LYS A 50 -13.02 -8.47 13.80
C LYS A 50 -12.15 -9.50 13.07
N MET A 51 -12.75 -10.53 12.45
CA MET A 51 -12.00 -11.54 11.71
C MET A 51 -11.37 -11.03 10.40
N TRP A 52 -11.88 -9.91 9.87
CA TRP A 52 -11.38 -9.30 8.63
C TRP A 52 -10.42 -8.14 8.88
N LEU A 53 -10.24 -7.76 10.14
CA LEU A 53 -9.43 -6.62 10.54
C LEU A 53 -8.18 -7.12 11.28
N TYR A 54 -7.04 -6.89 10.68
CA TYR A 54 -5.74 -7.33 11.17
C TYR A 54 -4.96 -6.16 11.76
N ASP A 55 -4.08 -6.43 12.73
CA ASP A 55 -3.25 -5.39 13.35
C ASP A 55 -2.03 -5.05 12.48
N THR A 56 -1.60 -5.98 11.62
CA THR A 56 -0.46 -5.77 10.71
C THR A 56 -0.80 -6.15 9.28
N LEU A 57 -0.12 -5.50 8.34
CA LEU A 57 -0.20 -5.81 6.91
C LEU A 57 0.20 -7.27 6.64
N ASP A 58 1.25 -7.75 7.32
CA ASP A 58 1.75 -9.12 7.21
C ASP A 58 0.70 -10.16 7.59
N GLN A 59 -0.06 -9.94 8.66
CA GLN A 59 -1.16 -10.83 9.07
C GLN A 59 -2.27 -10.88 8.02
N CYS A 60 -2.67 -9.73 7.48
CA CYS A 60 -3.69 -9.65 6.44
C CYS A 60 -3.25 -10.36 5.15
N CYS A 61 -2.03 -10.07 4.69
CA CYS A 61 -1.46 -10.69 3.49
C CYS A 61 -1.25 -12.19 3.67
N THR A 62 -0.79 -12.66 4.82
CA THR A 62 -0.64 -14.10 5.08
C THR A 62 -1.99 -14.81 5.13
N ALA A 63 -3.03 -14.16 5.64
CA ALA A 63 -4.37 -14.76 5.75
C ALA A 63 -5.10 -14.85 4.39
N HIS A 64 -4.97 -13.84 3.53
CA HIS A 64 -5.78 -13.73 2.30
C HIS A 64 -4.98 -13.81 0.99
N PHE A 65 -3.70 -13.45 1.02
CA PHE A 65 -2.84 -13.31 -0.17
C PHE A 65 -1.49 -14.03 0.00
N SER A 66 -1.46 -15.15 0.73
CA SER A 66 -0.22 -15.91 1.00
C SER A 66 0.51 -16.36 -0.26
N TYR A 67 -0.23 -16.56 -1.35
CA TYR A 67 0.29 -16.91 -2.67
C TYR A 67 1.03 -15.76 -3.38
N LYS A 68 0.86 -14.51 -2.92
CA LYS A 68 1.48 -13.28 -3.45
C LYS A 68 1.84 -12.30 -2.33
N LEU A 69 2.57 -12.82 -1.33
CA LEU A 69 2.85 -12.08 -0.11
C LEU A 69 3.67 -10.79 -0.35
N SER A 70 4.64 -10.84 -1.27
CA SER A 70 5.46 -9.69 -1.68
C SER A 70 4.61 -8.58 -2.29
N ASP A 71 3.74 -8.97 -3.23
CA ASP A 71 2.90 -8.04 -3.98
C ASP A 71 1.85 -7.43 -3.05
N CYS A 72 1.23 -8.24 -2.18
CA CYS A 72 0.21 -7.80 -1.24
C CYS A 72 0.74 -6.81 -0.20
N LYS A 73 1.97 -7.01 0.29
CA LYS A 73 2.58 -6.11 1.28
C LYS A 73 2.90 -4.74 0.70
N GLY A 74 2.77 -4.55 -0.60
CA GLY A 74 3.34 -3.39 -1.26
C GLY A 74 4.81 -3.27 -0.88
N GLU A 75 5.51 -4.41 -0.72
CA GLU A 75 6.96 -4.46 -0.83
C GLU A 75 7.22 -3.98 -2.26
N SER A 76 7.18 -2.67 -2.38
CA SER A 76 7.47 -1.90 -3.57
C SER A 76 8.75 -2.51 -4.04
N VAL A 77 8.73 -3.12 -5.22
CA VAL A 77 9.89 -3.78 -5.80
C VAL A 77 11.02 -2.79 -5.58
N VAL A 78 11.90 -3.02 -4.60
CA VAL A 78 12.88 -2.00 -4.25
C VAL A 78 13.86 -2.16 -5.36
N GLY A 79 13.78 -1.26 -6.34
CA GLY A 79 14.64 -1.30 -7.50
C GLY A 79 16.07 -1.48 -6.99
N THR A 80 16.74 -2.50 -7.47
CA THR A 80 18.05 -2.93 -6.95
C THR A 80 19.13 -1.90 -7.22
N ASN A 81 18.80 -0.80 -7.92
CA ASN A 81 19.69 0.23 -8.44
C ASN A 81 20.77 -0.32 -9.37
N LYS A 82 20.62 -1.58 -9.83
CA LYS A 82 21.42 -2.18 -10.87
C LYS A 82 20.97 -1.69 -12.24
N TRP A 83 21.83 -1.85 -13.24
CA TRP A 83 21.54 -1.46 -14.61
C TRP A 83 21.13 -2.68 -15.42
N TYR A 84 20.10 -2.53 -16.25
CA TYR A 84 19.66 -3.52 -17.23
C TYR A 84 19.53 -2.89 -18.62
N VAL A 85 19.56 -3.73 -19.65
CA VAL A 85 19.42 -3.26 -21.04
C VAL A 85 17.94 -3.15 -21.37
N ASP A 86 17.48 -1.94 -21.67
CA ASP A 86 16.23 -1.72 -22.40
C ASP A 86 16.43 -2.18 -23.84
N TRP A 87 15.93 -3.36 -24.18
CA TRP A 87 16.04 -3.90 -25.53
C TRP A 87 15.22 -3.14 -26.58
N SER A 88 14.23 -2.35 -26.16
CA SER A 88 13.40 -1.55 -27.06
C SER A 88 14.11 -0.29 -27.54
N THR A 89 14.92 0.32 -26.67
CA THR A 89 15.70 1.53 -26.99
C THR A 89 17.20 1.27 -27.13
N LEU A 90 17.65 0.04 -26.85
CA LEU A 90 19.05 -0.41 -26.78
C LEU A 90 19.91 0.45 -25.86
N LYS A 91 19.34 0.84 -24.70
CA LYS A 91 20.00 1.67 -23.69
C LYS A 91 20.09 0.96 -22.35
N CYS A 92 21.14 1.24 -21.59
CA CYS A 92 21.20 0.81 -20.19
C CYS A 92 20.35 1.75 -19.34
N ILE A 93 19.37 1.19 -18.63
CA ILE A 93 18.49 1.90 -17.70
C ILE A 93 18.60 1.29 -16.31
N LYS A 94 18.32 2.07 -15.27
CA LYS A 94 18.48 1.62 -13.89
C LYS A 94 17.17 1.02 -13.37
N ASP A 95 17.31 -0.09 -12.66
CA ASP A 95 16.28 -0.77 -11.88
C ASP A 95 15.91 0.09 -10.66
N CYS A 96 14.98 1.01 -10.87
CA CYS A 96 14.44 1.92 -9.87
C CYS A 96 13.08 2.45 -10.31
N SER A 97 12.28 2.91 -9.34
CA SER A 97 10.99 3.54 -9.67
C SER A 97 11.24 4.75 -10.57
N LEU A 98 10.41 4.89 -11.60
CA LEU A 98 10.44 6.03 -12.52
C LEU A 98 10.31 7.37 -11.78
N ASP A 99 9.73 7.37 -10.57
CA ASP A 99 9.54 8.55 -9.74
C ASP A 99 10.78 8.94 -8.91
N THR A 100 11.83 8.11 -8.90
CA THR A 100 12.97 8.28 -7.97
C THR A 100 14.20 8.98 -8.56
N ALA A 101 14.45 8.96 -9.88
CA ALA A 101 15.61 9.63 -10.50
C ALA A 101 15.63 9.65 -12.04
N ASP A 102 16.40 10.58 -12.62
CA ASP A 102 16.81 10.57 -14.04
C ASP A 102 17.63 9.31 -14.36
N GLY A 103 17.21 8.58 -15.40
CA GLY A 103 17.84 7.32 -15.84
C GLY A 103 17.25 6.05 -15.22
N CYS A 104 16.21 6.16 -14.39
CA CYS A 104 15.37 5.02 -14.03
C CYS A 104 14.53 4.60 -15.24
N GLY A 105 14.50 3.31 -15.53
CA GLY A 105 13.67 2.76 -16.61
C GLY A 105 12.56 1.83 -16.13
N GLY A 106 12.30 1.83 -14.83
CA GLY A 106 11.33 0.96 -14.17
C GLY A 106 12.01 -0.22 -13.48
N PHE A 107 11.20 -1.11 -12.92
CA PHE A 107 11.70 -2.30 -12.25
C PHE A 107 12.13 -3.35 -13.28
N ALA A 108 13.35 -3.87 -13.11
CA ALA A 108 13.89 -4.90 -13.99
C ALA A 108 13.06 -6.18 -13.89
N ASN A 109 12.74 -6.79 -15.04
CA ASN A 109 12.08 -8.09 -15.05
C ASN A 109 13.10 -9.21 -14.85
N LYS A 110 12.61 -10.43 -14.62
CA LYS A 110 13.47 -11.61 -14.46
C LYS A 110 14.39 -11.90 -15.66
N TRP A 111 14.01 -11.47 -16.86
CA TRP A 111 14.80 -11.64 -18.09
C TRP A 111 15.75 -10.47 -18.37
N ASP A 112 15.72 -9.42 -17.54
CA ASP A 112 16.59 -8.24 -17.65
C ASP A 112 17.85 -8.35 -16.75
N ILE A 113 17.96 -9.42 -15.94
CA ILE A 113 19.01 -9.68 -14.94
C ILE A 113 20.02 -10.75 -15.39
#